data_AF-A0A931YWX7-F1
#
_entry.id   AF-A0A931YWX7-F1
#
_cell.length_a   1.000
_cell.length_b   1.000
_cell.length_c   1.000
_cell.angle_alpha   90.00
_cell.angle_beta   90.00
_cell.angle_gamma   90.00
#
_symmetry.space_group_name_H-M   'P 1'
#
loop_
_entity.id
_entity.type
_entity.pdbx_description
1 polymer ?
#
loop_
_entity_poly.entity_id
_entity_poly.type
_entity_poly.pdbx_seq_one_letter_code
_entity_poly.pdbx_strand_id
1 'polypeptide(L)'
;MTVPKALTIAGSDSGGGAGIQADLKTFSAFRVFGMSVLTAITAQNSVGVQGVFNLPPEFVARQLDSVLDDFGADAVKIGMLSTAPIIGAVADRLRGNRQGQIVLDPVMIAKSGDPLLQPDAQAALVKEMLPLAQVVTPNLHEAGALAGMRVATEADMEEAARRILALGPKHVLVKGGHLPGAATDILWNGRELTRFTTPRIDSRSTHGTGCTFSAAIAAGLARRQPLGDAIREAKAYVTAAIREGFQAGRGVGALRHFVTGW
;
A
#
# COMPACT_ATOMS: atom_id res chain seq x y z
N MET A 1 -6.10 15.33 23.44
CA MET A 1 -6.43 14.33 22.40
C MET A 1 -5.20 13.47 22.19
N THR A 2 -5.34 12.15 22.19
CA THR A 2 -4.23 11.23 21.89
C THR A 2 -3.87 11.32 20.40
N VAL A 3 -2.59 11.45 20.08
CA VAL A 3 -2.11 11.46 18.69
C VAL A 3 -2.27 10.05 18.10
N PRO A 4 -2.99 9.86 16.98
CA PRO A 4 -3.12 8.56 16.34
C PRO A 4 -1.78 8.03 15.85
N LYS A 5 -1.60 6.71 15.86
CA LYS A 5 -0.36 6.04 15.50
C LYS A 5 -0.57 5.07 14.34
N ALA A 6 0.22 5.22 13.28
CA ALA A 6 0.23 4.28 12.16
C ALA A 6 1.62 3.68 11.97
N LEU A 7 1.66 2.36 11.79
CA LEU A 7 2.89 1.62 11.49
C LEU A 7 2.92 1.25 10.01
N THR A 8 4.02 1.54 9.32
CA THR A 8 4.31 0.91 8.02
C THR A 8 5.29 -0.25 8.16
N ILE A 9 5.06 -1.33 7.42
CA ILE A 9 5.97 -2.47 7.27
C ILE A 9 6.29 -2.59 5.78
N ALA A 10 7.43 -2.06 5.35
CA ALA A 10 7.77 -1.93 3.93
C ALA A 10 9.28 -1.77 3.69
N GLY A 11 9.67 -1.80 2.41
CA GLY A 11 11.03 -1.47 1.98
C GLY A 11 11.31 0.04 2.00
N SER A 12 12.58 0.40 2.18
CA SER A 12 13.09 1.76 2.05
C SER A 12 13.45 2.08 0.60
N ASP A 13 12.84 3.12 0.04
CA ASP A 13 13.21 3.71 -1.26
C ASP A 13 14.25 4.82 -1.05
N SER A 14 15.48 4.61 -1.54
CA SER A 14 16.55 5.61 -1.44
C SER A 14 16.21 6.95 -2.12
N GLY A 15 15.35 6.93 -3.15
CA GLY A 15 14.86 8.14 -3.83
C GLY A 15 13.79 8.90 -3.05
N GLY A 16 13.24 8.28 -2.00
CA GLY A 16 12.27 8.88 -1.08
C GLY A 16 10.88 9.14 -1.67
N GLY A 17 10.56 8.62 -2.84
CA GLY A 17 9.27 8.81 -3.49
C GLY A 17 8.25 7.71 -3.18
N ALA A 18 8.70 6.51 -2.82
CA ALA A 18 7.90 5.34 -2.48
C ALA A 18 8.33 4.75 -1.12
N GLY A 19 7.93 3.51 -0.84
CA GLY A 19 8.36 2.76 0.35
C GLY A 19 7.99 3.44 1.66
N ILE A 20 8.76 3.17 2.72
CA ILE A 20 8.56 3.79 4.04
C ILE A 20 8.60 5.31 3.99
N GLN A 21 9.35 5.90 3.05
CA GLN A 21 9.49 7.35 2.93
C GLN A 21 8.17 7.98 2.49
N ALA A 22 7.49 7.40 1.49
CA ALA A 22 6.16 7.83 1.11
C ALA A 22 5.17 7.64 2.27
N ASP A 23 5.24 6.49 2.94
CA ASP A 23 4.32 6.16 4.02
C ASP A 23 4.43 7.14 5.19
N LEU A 24 5.65 7.42 5.69
CA LEU A 24 5.90 8.35 6.80
C LEU A 24 5.56 9.80 6.43
N LYS A 25 5.82 10.22 5.18
CA LYS A 25 5.41 11.54 4.68
C LYS A 25 3.88 11.67 4.66
N THR A 26 3.19 10.64 4.20
CA THR A 26 1.72 10.60 4.20
C THR A 26 1.15 10.59 5.62
N PHE A 27 1.67 9.78 6.53
CA PHE A 27 1.25 9.80 7.93
C PHE A 27 1.42 11.20 8.55
N SER A 28 2.56 11.84 8.28
CA SER A 28 2.81 13.22 8.73
C SER A 28 1.82 14.22 8.15
N ALA A 29 1.50 14.13 6.85
CA ALA A 29 0.50 14.99 6.21
C ALA A 29 -0.90 14.84 6.83
N PHE A 30 -1.23 13.64 7.31
CA PHE A 30 -2.49 13.32 7.99
C PHE A 30 -2.46 13.59 9.50
N ARG A 31 -1.37 14.17 10.02
CA ARG A 31 -1.14 14.43 11.45
C ARG A 31 -1.23 13.16 12.31
N VAL A 32 -0.73 12.06 11.76
CA VAL A 32 -0.61 10.75 12.40
C VAL A 32 0.86 10.50 12.74
N PHE A 33 1.14 10.02 13.95
CA PHE A 33 2.49 9.62 14.34
C PHE A 33 2.87 8.35 13.57
N GLY A 34 3.82 8.50 12.65
CA GLY A 34 4.28 7.44 11.76
C GLY A 34 5.45 6.66 12.36
N MET A 35 5.35 5.34 12.35
CA MET A 35 6.42 4.41 12.70
C MET A 35 6.71 3.48 11.52
N SER A 36 7.90 2.89 11.48
CA SER A 36 8.30 2.01 10.39
C SER A 36 9.04 0.78 10.88
N VAL A 37 8.75 -0.36 10.26
CA VAL A 37 9.56 -1.57 10.26
C VAL A 37 10.09 -1.76 8.83
N LEU A 38 11.41 -1.83 8.69
CA LEU A 38 12.04 -2.01 7.40
C LEU A 38 12.14 -3.49 7.06
N THR A 39 11.75 -3.84 5.84
CA THR A 39 11.87 -5.20 5.29
C THR A 39 13.06 -5.35 4.35
N ALA A 40 13.38 -4.28 3.62
CA ALA A 40 14.49 -4.22 2.69
C ALA A 40 14.92 -2.77 2.48
N ILE A 41 16.11 -2.58 1.91
CA ILE A 41 16.61 -1.28 1.45
C ILE A 41 16.84 -1.41 -0.06
N THR A 42 16.27 -0.50 -0.85
CA THR A 42 16.53 -0.45 -2.29
C THR A 42 17.52 0.67 -2.60
N ALA A 43 18.57 0.35 -3.35
CA ALA A 43 19.34 1.35 -4.08
C ALA A 43 18.50 1.71 -5.31
N GLN A 44 17.68 2.75 -5.17
CA GLN A 44 16.65 3.12 -6.13
C GLN A 44 16.58 4.64 -6.26
N ASN A 45 16.22 5.10 -7.45
CA ASN A 45 15.92 6.50 -7.73
C ASN A 45 14.90 6.61 -8.88
N SER A 46 14.71 7.83 -9.42
CA SER A 46 13.73 8.10 -10.49
C SER A 46 13.91 7.25 -11.76
N VAL A 47 15.10 6.70 -12.04
CA VAL A 47 15.38 5.93 -13.26
C VAL A 47 15.25 4.40 -13.08
N GLY A 48 14.95 3.92 -11.88
CA GLY A 48 14.73 2.50 -11.61
C GLY A 48 15.42 1.99 -10.35
N VAL A 49 15.45 0.66 -10.19
CA VAL A 49 16.09 -0.03 -9.06
C VAL A 49 17.45 -0.59 -9.50
N GLN A 50 18.51 -0.23 -8.78
CA GLN A 50 19.90 -0.69 -9.03
C GLN A 50 20.32 -1.82 -8.09
N GLY A 51 19.63 -1.99 -6.97
CA GLY A 51 19.91 -3.07 -6.02
C GLY A 51 18.87 -3.15 -4.93
N VAL A 52 18.70 -4.36 -4.39
CA VAL A 52 17.82 -4.64 -3.27
C VAL A 52 18.61 -5.41 -2.22
N PHE A 53 18.61 -4.90 -0.99
CA PHE A 53 19.17 -5.57 0.17
C PHE A 53 18.05 -5.94 1.14
N ASN A 54 17.78 -7.24 1.28
CA ASN A 54 16.77 -7.73 2.21
C ASN A 54 17.31 -7.78 3.62
N LEU A 55 16.54 -7.26 4.58
CA LEU A 55 16.92 -7.36 5.99
C LEU A 55 16.71 -8.80 6.48
N PRO A 56 17.53 -9.28 7.43
CA PRO A 56 17.32 -10.58 8.03
C PRO A 56 15.93 -10.67 8.68
N PRO A 57 15.13 -11.73 8.43
CA PRO A 57 13.76 -11.86 8.98
C PRO A 57 13.68 -11.72 10.49
N GLU A 58 14.69 -12.21 11.22
CA GLU A 58 14.81 -12.09 12.67
C GLU A 58 15.07 -10.64 13.14
N PHE A 59 15.59 -9.77 12.27
CA PHE A 59 15.73 -8.35 12.57
C PHE A 59 14.44 -7.58 12.22
N VAL A 60 13.74 -7.96 11.16
CA VAL A 60 12.38 -7.45 10.86
C VAL A 60 11.44 -7.74 12.04
N ALA A 61 11.47 -8.97 12.52
CA ALA A 61 10.80 -9.43 13.73
C ALA A 61 11.11 -8.57 14.97
N ARG A 62 12.41 -8.35 15.25
CA ARG A 62 12.84 -7.52 16.40
C ARG A 62 12.34 -6.08 16.31
N GLN A 63 12.30 -5.49 15.12
CA GLN A 63 11.71 -4.16 14.92
C GLN A 63 10.20 -4.16 15.23
N LEU A 64 9.46 -5.18 14.79
CA LEU A 64 8.03 -5.32 15.08
C LEU A 64 7.77 -5.42 16.58
N ASP A 65 8.49 -6.33 17.25
CA ASP A 65 8.36 -6.55 18.69
C ASP A 65 8.67 -5.22 19.42
N SER A 66 9.75 -4.53 19.06
CA SER A 66 10.14 -3.24 19.68
C SER A 66 9.07 -2.15 19.52
N VAL A 67 8.44 -2.04 18.35
CA VAL A 67 7.43 -0.99 18.09
C VAL A 67 6.07 -1.35 18.68
N LEU A 68 5.64 -2.59 18.49
CA LEU A 68 4.29 -3.02 18.87
C LEU A 68 4.14 -3.24 20.38
N ASP A 69 5.20 -3.68 21.08
CA ASP A 69 5.16 -3.93 22.52
C ASP A 69 5.20 -2.63 23.34
N ASP A 70 5.86 -1.58 22.85
CA ASP A 70 5.93 -0.27 23.52
C ASP A 70 4.83 0.68 23.03
N PHE A 71 4.85 1.01 21.73
CA PHE A 71 3.97 2.04 21.18
C PHE A 71 2.61 1.50 20.74
N GLY A 72 2.52 0.24 20.35
CA GLY A 72 1.38 -0.31 19.62
C GLY A 72 1.13 0.43 18.29
N ALA A 73 -0.03 0.19 17.66
CA ALA A 73 -0.45 0.91 16.46
C ALA A 73 -1.98 0.92 16.34
N ASP A 74 -2.56 2.06 15.95
CA ASP A 74 -3.99 2.18 15.68
C ASP A 74 -4.35 1.67 14.26
N ALA A 75 -3.39 1.71 13.33
CA ALA A 75 -3.47 1.06 12.03
C ALA A 75 -2.09 0.60 11.54
N VAL A 76 -2.08 -0.42 10.69
CA VAL A 76 -0.86 -0.96 10.08
C VAL A 76 -1.01 -0.93 8.57
N LYS A 77 -0.02 -0.37 7.86
CA LYS A 77 0.11 -0.46 6.42
C LYS A 77 1.22 -1.45 6.07
N ILE A 78 0.92 -2.40 5.20
CA ILE A 78 1.90 -3.33 4.66
C ILE A 78 2.23 -2.92 3.23
N GLY A 79 3.50 -2.75 2.92
CA GLY A 79 4.01 -2.53 1.57
C GLY A 79 4.83 -3.72 1.08
N MET A 80 5.97 -3.44 0.46
CA MET A 80 6.89 -4.46 -0.05
C MET A 80 7.48 -5.32 1.07
N LEU A 81 7.26 -6.64 1.02
CA LEU A 81 7.81 -7.63 1.96
C LEU A 81 9.00 -8.44 1.40
N SER A 82 9.18 -8.41 0.07
CA SER A 82 10.25 -9.04 -0.72
C SER A 82 10.34 -10.57 -0.71
N THR A 83 10.38 -11.24 0.45
CA THR A 83 10.69 -12.68 0.54
C THR A 83 9.71 -13.46 1.44
N ALA A 84 9.56 -14.76 1.19
CA ALA A 84 8.70 -15.62 2.01
C ALA A 84 9.10 -15.66 3.51
N PRO A 85 10.39 -15.72 3.89
CA PRO A 85 10.80 -15.65 5.30
C PRO A 85 10.41 -14.35 6.00
N ILE A 86 10.53 -13.20 5.31
CA ILE A 86 10.07 -11.90 5.85
C ILE A 86 8.55 -11.91 6.01
N ILE A 87 7.81 -12.43 5.03
CA ILE A 87 6.35 -12.56 5.11
C ILE A 87 5.95 -13.39 6.33
N GLY A 88 6.61 -14.54 6.56
CA GLY A 88 6.36 -15.38 7.73
C GLY A 88 6.61 -14.61 9.03
N ALA A 89 7.77 -13.95 9.15
CA ALA A 89 8.12 -13.18 10.34
C ALA A 89 7.11 -12.05 10.64
N VAL A 90 6.61 -11.37 9.60
CA VAL A 90 5.58 -10.32 9.73
C VAL A 90 4.23 -10.92 10.10
N ALA A 91 3.78 -11.96 9.39
CA ALA A 91 2.50 -12.60 9.65
C ALA A 91 2.42 -13.14 11.08
N ASP A 92 3.47 -13.80 11.56
CA ASP A 92 3.54 -14.35 12.92
C ASP A 92 3.27 -13.29 14.01
N ARG A 93 3.76 -12.06 13.83
CA ARG A 93 3.57 -10.94 14.78
C ARG A 93 2.24 -10.22 14.65
N LEU A 94 1.63 -10.29 13.47
CA LEU A 94 0.33 -9.65 13.21
C LEU A 94 -0.85 -10.60 13.44
N ARG A 95 -0.60 -11.92 13.55
CA ARG A 95 -1.63 -12.90 13.92
C ARG A 95 -2.26 -12.55 15.28
N GLY A 96 -3.53 -12.90 15.41
CA GLY A 96 -4.37 -12.46 16.53
C GLY A 96 -4.94 -11.03 16.37
N ASN A 97 -4.48 -10.28 15.36
CA ASN A 97 -5.05 -9.03 14.88
C ASN A 97 -5.41 -8.02 15.98
N ARG A 98 -4.48 -7.75 16.90
CA ARG A 98 -4.70 -6.77 17.98
C ARG A 98 -4.98 -5.36 17.44
N GLN A 99 -4.53 -5.08 16.22
CA GLN A 99 -4.61 -3.77 15.57
C GLN A 99 -5.90 -3.58 14.75
N GLY A 100 -6.54 -4.65 14.26
CA GLY A 100 -7.84 -4.61 13.56
C GLY A 100 -7.88 -3.89 12.20
N GLN A 101 -6.92 -3.01 11.92
CA GLN A 101 -6.90 -2.04 10.81
C GLN A 101 -5.65 -2.23 9.94
N ILE A 102 -5.53 -3.41 9.31
CA ILE A 102 -4.41 -3.73 8.42
C ILE A 102 -4.78 -3.39 6.97
N VAL A 103 -4.05 -2.44 6.38
CA VAL A 103 -4.11 -2.08 4.95
C VAL A 103 -2.96 -2.77 4.23
N LEU A 104 -3.27 -3.70 3.35
CA LEU A 104 -2.28 -4.44 2.57
C LEU A 104 -2.17 -3.87 1.14
N ASP A 105 -1.02 -3.31 0.78
CA ASP A 105 -0.66 -2.99 -0.60
C ASP A 105 0.19 -4.17 -1.12
N PRO A 106 -0.37 -5.07 -1.97
CA PRO A 106 0.30 -6.30 -2.37
C PRO A 106 1.36 -6.02 -3.45
N VAL A 107 2.40 -5.26 -3.09
CA VAL A 107 3.44 -4.79 -4.01
C VAL A 107 4.22 -5.98 -4.56
N MET A 108 4.07 -6.24 -5.85
CA MET A 108 4.79 -7.31 -6.56
C MET A 108 5.90 -6.77 -7.47
N ILE A 109 5.69 -5.60 -8.07
CA ILE A 109 6.56 -5.03 -9.11
C ILE A 109 6.74 -3.53 -8.85
N ALA A 110 7.95 -3.00 -9.09
CA ALA A 110 8.27 -1.59 -8.99
C ALA A 110 7.58 -0.77 -10.09
N LYS A 111 7.46 0.56 -9.91
CA LYS A 111 6.91 1.42 -10.96
C LYS A 111 7.76 1.41 -12.24
N SER A 112 9.05 1.10 -12.14
CA SER A 112 9.99 0.89 -13.25
C SER A 112 9.84 -0.46 -13.95
N GLY A 113 9.05 -1.39 -13.41
CA GLY A 113 8.85 -2.74 -13.96
C GLY A 113 9.73 -3.82 -13.32
N ASP A 114 10.63 -3.46 -12.41
CA ASP A 114 11.51 -4.41 -11.72
C ASP A 114 10.73 -5.30 -10.74
N PRO A 115 10.92 -6.63 -10.72
CA PRO A 115 10.29 -7.50 -9.74
C PRO A 115 10.79 -7.18 -8.33
N LEU A 116 9.86 -6.94 -7.41
CA LEU A 116 10.16 -6.63 -6.00
C LEU A 116 9.81 -7.79 -5.07
N LEU A 117 8.99 -8.72 -5.54
CA LEU A 117 8.59 -9.93 -4.83
C LEU A 117 9.24 -11.15 -5.51
N GLN A 118 9.92 -11.99 -4.72
CA GLN A 118 10.47 -13.24 -5.23
C GLN A 118 9.34 -14.22 -5.60
N PRO A 119 9.54 -15.13 -6.57
CA PRO A 119 8.48 -16.04 -7.04
C PRO A 119 7.84 -16.89 -5.94
N ASP A 120 8.63 -17.33 -4.96
CA ASP A 120 8.18 -18.11 -3.80
C ASP A 120 7.39 -17.27 -2.78
N ALA A 121 7.62 -15.96 -2.75
CA ALA A 121 6.99 -15.03 -1.82
C ALA A 121 5.54 -14.69 -2.17
N GLN A 122 5.10 -14.91 -3.42
CA GLN A 122 3.70 -14.71 -3.81
C GLN A 122 2.76 -15.70 -3.09
N ALA A 123 3.14 -16.97 -3.03
CA ALA A 123 2.34 -17.98 -2.32
C ALA A 123 2.25 -17.67 -0.83
N ALA A 124 3.36 -17.23 -0.21
CA ALA A 124 3.38 -16.80 1.18
C ALA A 124 2.49 -15.57 1.42
N LEU A 125 2.51 -14.58 0.52
CA LEU A 125 1.66 -13.39 0.62
C LEU A 125 0.17 -13.76 0.62
N VAL A 126 -0.24 -14.64 -0.31
CA VAL A 126 -1.62 -15.11 -0.42
C VAL A 126 -2.04 -15.88 0.82
N LYS A 127 -1.23 -16.84 1.26
CA LYS A 127 -1.56 -17.73 2.36
C LYS A 127 -1.54 -17.04 3.73
N GLU A 128 -0.53 -16.20 3.97
CA GLU A 128 -0.22 -15.70 5.32
C GLU A 128 -0.69 -14.26 5.54
N MET A 129 -0.72 -13.40 4.51
CA MET A 129 -1.02 -11.97 4.68
C MET A 129 -2.43 -11.57 4.28
N LEU A 130 -2.97 -12.11 3.18
CA LEU A 130 -4.34 -11.77 2.75
C LEU A 130 -5.40 -12.00 3.84
N PRO A 131 -5.39 -13.13 4.60
CA PRO A 131 -6.37 -13.36 5.66
C PRO A 131 -6.31 -12.36 6.82
N LEU A 132 -5.19 -11.64 6.97
CA LEU A 132 -5.01 -10.64 8.03
C LEU A 132 -5.54 -9.26 7.64
N ALA A 133 -5.74 -9.01 6.34
CA ALA A 133 -6.03 -7.67 5.84
C ALA A 133 -7.48 -7.23 6.12
N GLN A 134 -7.62 -6.04 6.73
CA GLN A 134 -8.90 -5.32 6.78
C GLN A 134 -9.30 -4.85 5.37
N VAL A 135 -8.31 -4.41 4.58
CA VAL A 135 -8.47 -4.11 3.15
C VAL A 135 -7.18 -4.44 2.42
N VAL A 136 -7.29 -5.11 1.28
CA VAL A 136 -6.19 -5.25 0.31
C VAL A 136 -6.42 -4.31 -0.86
N THR A 137 -5.35 -3.69 -1.37
CA THR A 137 -5.43 -2.57 -2.33
C THR A 137 -4.70 -2.86 -3.66
N PRO A 138 -4.98 -3.97 -4.38
CA PRO A 138 -4.24 -4.32 -5.58
C PRO A 138 -4.49 -3.33 -6.74
N ASN A 139 -3.46 -3.06 -7.55
CA ASN A 139 -3.64 -2.48 -8.89
C ASN A 139 -4.14 -3.53 -9.89
N LEU A 140 -4.42 -3.17 -11.15
CA LEU A 140 -4.94 -4.12 -12.15
C LEU A 140 -4.04 -5.34 -12.38
N HIS A 141 -2.72 -5.16 -12.42
CA HIS A 141 -1.77 -6.26 -12.62
C HIS A 141 -1.73 -7.18 -11.39
N GLU A 142 -1.64 -6.60 -10.20
CA GLU A 142 -1.66 -7.33 -8.92
C GLU A 142 -3.00 -8.06 -8.73
N ALA A 143 -4.12 -7.42 -9.09
CA ALA A 143 -5.45 -8.01 -9.02
C ALA A 143 -5.56 -9.21 -9.96
N GLY A 144 -5.04 -9.09 -11.18
CA GLY A 144 -5.02 -10.21 -12.11
C GLY A 144 -4.15 -11.38 -11.64
N ALA A 145 -2.98 -11.09 -11.07
CA ALA A 145 -2.09 -12.11 -10.51
C ALA A 145 -2.73 -12.83 -9.30
N LEU A 146 -3.41 -12.11 -8.42
CA LEU A 146 -4.09 -12.70 -7.26
C LEU A 146 -5.38 -13.45 -7.64
N ALA A 147 -6.13 -12.96 -8.62
CA ALA A 147 -7.40 -13.54 -9.05
C ALA A 147 -7.25 -14.66 -10.11
N GLY A 148 -6.04 -14.86 -10.65
CA GLY A 148 -5.78 -15.82 -11.71
C GLY A 148 -6.51 -15.48 -13.02
N MET A 149 -6.65 -14.19 -13.34
CA MET A 149 -7.35 -13.73 -14.54
C MET A 149 -6.76 -12.44 -15.08
N ARG A 150 -7.05 -12.12 -16.34
CA ARG A 150 -6.74 -10.79 -16.89
C ARG A 150 -7.79 -9.79 -16.40
N VAL A 151 -7.35 -8.59 -16.03
CA VAL A 151 -8.22 -7.48 -15.62
C VAL A 151 -8.05 -6.32 -16.59
N ALA A 152 -9.04 -6.07 -17.44
CA ALA A 152 -8.99 -5.03 -18.48
C ALA A 152 -10.24 -4.13 -18.52
N THR A 153 -11.27 -4.46 -17.76
CA THR A 153 -12.52 -3.70 -17.65
C THR A 153 -12.96 -3.54 -16.20
N GLU A 154 -13.91 -2.66 -15.93
CA GLU A 154 -14.50 -2.52 -14.60
C GLU A 154 -15.23 -3.81 -14.15
N ALA A 155 -15.88 -4.51 -15.08
CA ALA A 155 -16.50 -5.81 -14.81
C ALA A 155 -15.44 -6.85 -14.39
N ASP A 156 -14.27 -6.86 -15.04
CA ASP A 156 -13.16 -7.74 -14.61
C ASP A 156 -12.62 -7.35 -13.25
N MET A 157 -12.58 -6.04 -12.93
CA MET A 157 -12.15 -5.58 -11.61
C MET A 157 -13.09 -6.13 -10.53
N GLU A 158 -14.40 -6.12 -10.78
CA GLU A 158 -15.42 -6.62 -9.85
C GLU A 158 -15.27 -8.13 -9.63
N GLU A 159 -15.10 -8.89 -10.71
CA GLU A 159 -14.84 -10.34 -10.64
C GLU A 159 -13.53 -10.65 -9.93
N ALA A 160 -12.45 -9.92 -10.22
CA ALA A 160 -11.18 -10.06 -9.52
C ALA A 160 -11.34 -9.76 -8.03
N ALA A 161 -12.09 -8.72 -7.66
CA ALA A 161 -12.36 -8.37 -6.27
C ALA A 161 -13.10 -9.49 -5.52
N ARG A 162 -14.06 -10.16 -6.17
CA ARG A 162 -14.75 -11.33 -5.61
C ARG A 162 -13.81 -12.50 -5.35
N ARG A 163 -12.98 -12.84 -6.34
CA ARG A 163 -12.00 -13.95 -6.21
C ARG A 163 -10.98 -13.67 -5.12
N ILE A 164 -10.47 -12.44 -5.05
CA ILE A 164 -9.49 -12.04 -4.03
C ILE A 164 -10.13 -12.04 -2.64
N LEU A 165 -11.39 -11.65 -2.50
CA LEU A 165 -12.10 -11.71 -1.21
C LEU A 165 -12.19 -13.16 -0.70
N ALA A 166 -12.37 -14.13 -1.58
CA ALA A 166 -12.40 -15.56 -1.22
C ALA A 166 -11.05 -16.09 -0.70
N LEU A 167 -9.95 -15.33 -0.87
CA LEU A 167 -8.63 -15.65 -0.33
C LEU A 167 -8.46 -15.19 1.14
N GLY A 168 -9.46 -14.51 1.73
CA GLY A 168 -9.51 -14.18 3.15
C GLY A 168 -9.53 -12.70 3.59
N PRO A 169 -9.19 -11.66 2.78
CA PRO A 169 -9.25 -10.29 3.27
C PRO A 169 -10.70 -9.88 3.53
N LYS A 170 -10.93 -8.92 4.42
CA LYS A 170 -12.29 -8.44 4.72
C LYS A 170 -12.88 -7.54 3.63
N HIS A 171 -12.02 -6.81 2.92
CA HIS A 171 -12.39 -5.92 1.83
C HIS A 171 -11.33 -5.95 0.73
N VAL A 172 -11.75 -5.75 -0.51
CA VAL A 172 -10.84 -5.65 -1.67
C VAL A 172 -11.09 -4.34 -2.39
N LEU A 173 -10.07 -3.49 -2.47
CA LEU A 173 -10.08 -2.22 -3.20
C LEU A 173 -9.21 -2.33 -4.46
N VAL A 174 -9.82 -2.61 -5.61
CA VAL A 174 -9.09 -2.71 -6.88
C VAL A 174 -8.88 -1.31 -7.47
N LYS A 175 -7.60 -0.94 -7.66
CA LYS A 175 -7.20 0.37 -8.18
C LYS A 175 -7.26 0.37 -9.71
N GLY A 176 -8.22 1.10 -10.28
CA GLY A 176 -8.51 1.11 -11.72
C GLY A 176 -7.82 2.21 -12.52
N GLY A 177 -6.95 3.00 -11.90
CA GLY A 177 -6.27 4.16 -12.53
C GLY A 177 -5.50 3.89 -13.85
N HIS A 178 -5.32 2.63 -14.26
CA HIS A 178 -4.74 2.27 -15.56
C HIS A 178 -5.78 2.05 -16.68
N LEU A 179 -7.07 1.95 -16.37
CA LEU A 179 -8.14 1.86 -17.36
C LEU A 179 -8.42 3.21 -18.05
N PRO A 180 -8.83 3.25 -19.32
CA PRO A 180 -9.19 4.51 -19.98
C PRO A 180 -10.35 5.23 -19.27
N GLY A 181 -10.40 6.56 -19.40
CA GLY A 181 -11.43 7.40 -18.76
C GLY A 181 -11.04 7.87 -17.35
N ALA A 182 -12.06 8.07 -16.51
CA ALA A 182 -11.87 8.55 -15.14
C ALA A 182 -11.11 7.53 -14.28
N ALA A 183 -10.41 8.01 -13.25
CA ALA A 183 -9.64 7.16 -12.35
C ALA A 183 -10.57 6.54 -11.29
N THR A 184 -11.29 5.48 -11.66
CA THR A 184 -12.21 4.74 -10.78
C THR A 184 -11.51 3.61 -10.05
N ASP A 185 -11.63 3.59 -8.73
CA ASP A 185 -11.32 2.41 -7.91
C ASP A 185 -12.62 1.81 -7.38
N ILE A 186 -12.67 0.49 -7.20
CA ILE A 186 -13.86 -0.20 -6.67
C ILE A 186 -13.55 -0.96 -5.40
N LEU A 187 -14.42 -0.82 -4.40
CA LEU A 187 -14.35 -1.54 -3.14
C LEU A 187 -15.45 -2.61 -3.12
N TRP A 188 -15.05 -3.86 -2.90
CA TRP A 188 -15.93 -4.98 -2.67
C TRP A 188 -15.81 -5.44 -1.21
N ASN A 189 -16.95 -5.53 -0.50
CA ASN A 189 -17.01 -5.99 0.89
C ASN A 189 -17.71 -7.36 1.05
N GLY A 190 -18.01 -8.04 -0.05
CA GLY A 190 -18.76 -9.30 -0.07
C GLY A 190 -20.27 -9.14 -0.26
N ARG A 191 -20.79 -7.91 -0.23
CA ARG A 191 -22.22 -7.63 -0.38
C ARG A 191 -22.49 -6.50 -1.37
N GLU A 192 -21.79 -5.39 -1.21
CA GLU A 192 -21.95 -4.18 -2.01
C GLU A 192 -20.65 -3.79 -2.70
N LEU A 193 -20.82 -3.15 -3.85
CA LEU A 193 -19.74 -2.54 -4.61
C LEU A 193 -19.82 -1.02 -4.49
N THR A 194 -18.76 -0.41 -3.98
CA THR A 194 -18.64 1.05 -3.88
C THR A 194 -17.60 1.57 -4.87
N ARG A 195 -17.92 2.66 -5.59
CA ARG A 195 -17.03 3.29 -6.56
C ARG A 195 -16.41 4.57 -6.00
N PHE A 196 -15.12 4.76 -6.23
CA PHE A 196 -14.37 5.97 -5.88
C PHE A 196 -13.72 6.54 -7.14
N THR A 197 -14.37 7.56 -7.72
CA THR A 197 -13.98 8.12 -9.01
C THR A 197 -13.46 9.53 -8.84
N THR A 198 -12.28 9.80 -9.40
CA THR A 198 -11.75 11.17 -9.56
C THR A 198 -11.38 11.43 -11.03
N PRO A 199 -11.32 12.71 -11.46
CA PRO A 199 -10.80 13.04 -12.77
C PRO A 199 -9.39 12.49 -12.97
N ARG A 200 -9.12 11.94 -14.15
CA ARG A 200 -7.77 11.50 -14.51
C ARG A 200 -6.87 12.74 -14.60
N ILE A 201 -5.71 12.66 -13.96
CA ILE A 201 -4.65 13.65 -14.12
C ILE A 201 -3.63 13.08 -15.10
N ASP A 202 -3.39 13.79 -16.19
CA ASP A 202 -2.26 13.51 -17.06
C ASP A 202 -0.98 14.06 -16.43
N SER A 203 -0.24 13.19 -15.75
CA SER A 203 0.99 13.54 -15.04
C SER A 203 2.00 12.40 -15.11
N ARG A 204 3.26 12.78 -15.28
CA ARG A 204 4.40 11.85 -15.20
C ARG A 204 4.89 11.64 -13.76
N SER A 205 4.31 12.37 -12.80
CA SER A 205 4.68 12.33 -11.39
C SER A 205 3.87 11.29 -10.64
N THR A 206 4.20 10.01 -10.87
CA THR A 206 3.45 8.85 -10.36
C THR A 206 4.29 7.88 -9.55
N HIS A 207 5.55 8.22 -9.25
CA HIS A 207 6.41 7.40 -8.39
C HIS A 207 5.86 7.41 -6.96
N GLY A 208 5.52 6.23 -6.44
CA GLY A 208 4.98 6.06 -5.08
C GLY A 208 3.47 6.29 -4.93
N THR A 209 2.70 6.42 -6.02
CA THR A 209 1.23 6.58 -5.94
C THR A 209 0.55 5.49 -5.11
N GLY A 210 0.92 4.21 -5.32
CA GLY A 210 0.34 3.08 -4.60
C GLY A 210 0.63 3.11 -3.09
N CYS A 211 1.90 3.35 -2.73
CA CYS A 211 2.32 3.47 -1.33
C CYS A 211 1.63 4.65 -0.64
N THR A 212 1.60 5.80 -1.29
CA THR A 212 0.95 7.01 -0.78
C THR A 212 -0.55 6.79 -0.56
N PHE A 213 -1.23 6.11 -1.50
CA PHE A 213 -2.65 5.82 -1.40
C PHE A 213 -2.99 4.87 -0.24
N SER A 214 -2.28 3.75 -0.14
CA SER A 214 -2.49 2.79 0.95
C SER A 214 -2.09 3.36 2.31
N ALA A 215 -1.04 4.18 2.39
CA ALA A 215 -0.67 4.90 3.60
C ALA A 215 -1.74 5.93 4.02
N ALA A 216 -2.34 6.66 3.08
CA ALA A 216 -3.41 7.62 3.39
C ALA A 216 -4.66 6.90 3.93
N ILE A 217 -5.02 5.73 3.38
CA ILE A 217 -6.10 4.89 3.93
C ILE A 217 -5.77 4.47 5.36
N ALA A 218 -4.56 3.97 5.61
CA ALA A 218 -4.14 3.56 6.95
C ALA A 218 -4.14 4.74 7.95
N ALA A 219 -3.76 5.93 7.51
CA ALA A 219 -3.84 7.14 8.34
C ALA A 219 -5.29 7.51 8.70
N GLY A 220 -6.22 7.40 7.75
CA GLY A 220 -7.65 7.58 8.01
C GLY A 220 -8.21 6.57 9.00
N LEU A 221 -7.82 5.30 8.86
CA LEU A 221 -8.20 4.23 9.81
C LEU A 221 -7.58 4.43 11.20
N ALA A 222 -6.33 4.89 11.30
CA ALA A 222 -5.71 5.25 12.59
C ALA A 222 -6.48 6.39 13.28
N ARG A 223 -7.03 7.33 12.50
CA ARG A 223 -7.95 8.38 12.96
C ARG A 223 -9.37 7.87 13.25
N ARG A 224 -9.62 6.56 13.18
CA ARG A 224 -10.90 5.87 13.40
C ARG A 224 -12.02 6.27 12.42
N GLN A 225 -11.65 6.65 11.21
CA GLN A 225 -12.64 6.92 10.16
C GLN A 225 -13.26 5.61 9.65
N PRO A 226 -14.53 5.65 9.20
CA PRO A 226 -15.08 4.57 8.37
C PRO A 226 -14.20 4.31 7.15
N LEU A 227 -14.04 3.04 6.77
CA LEU A 227 -13.15 2.66 5.66
C LEU A 227 -13.48 3.38 4.34
N GLY A 228 -14.77 3.52 4.00
CA GLY A 228 -15.18 4.24 2.80
C GLY A 228 -14.78 5.73 2.81
N ASP A 229 -14.82 6.37 3.98
CA ASP A 229 -14.41 7.76 4.12
C ASP A 229 -12.89 7.91 4.06
N ALA A 230 -12.16 6.99 4.70
CA ALA A 230 -10.69 6.93 4.61
C ALA A 230 -10.23 6.74 3.15
N ILE A 231 -10.91 5.89 2.36
CA ILE A 231 -10.61 5.70 0.93
C ILE A 231 -10.91 6.97 0.13
N ARG A 232 -12.04 7.63 0.39
CA ARG A 232 -12.40 8.88 -0.30
C ARG A 232 -11.40 9.99 -0.03
N GLU A 233 -11.01 10.19 1.23
CA GLU A 233 -10.00 11.17 1.63
C GLU A 233 -8.63 10.83 1.02
N ALA A 234 -8.22 9.56 1.06
CA ALA A 234 -6.98 9.09 0.43
C ALA A 234 -6.95 9.34 -1.08
N LYS A 235 -8.07 9.12 -1.77
CA LYS A 235 -8.20 9.35 -3.21
C LYS A 235 -8.07 10.83 -3.55
N ALA A 236 -8.70 11.70 -2.76
CA ALA A 236 -8.58 13.15 -2.91
C ALA A 236 -7.13 13.61 -2.68
N TYR A 237 -6.51 13.18 -1.59
CA TYR A 237 -5.12 13.50 -1.24
C TYR A 237 -4.13 13.09 -2.33
N VAL A 238 -4.19 11.83 -2.79
CA VAL A 238 -3.29 11.34 -3.85
C VAL A 238 -3.51 12.08 -5.16
N THR A 239 -4.76 12.42 -5.49
CA THR A 239 -5.08 13.22 -6.68
C THR A 239 -4.42 14.60 -6.59
N ALA A 240 -4.51 15.29 -5.44
CA ALA A 240 -3.83 16.56 -5.23
C ALA A 240 -2.29 16.42 -5.29
N ALA A 241 -1.74 15.39 -4.64
CA ALA A 241 -0.30 15.14 -4.60
C ALA A 241 0.31 14.80 -5.98
N ILE A 242 -0.45 14.15 -6.87
CA ILE A 242 -0.06 13.92 -8.28
C ILE A 242 -0.12 15.22 -9.08
N ARG A 243 -1.16 16.04 -8.86
CA ARG A 243 -1.34 17.32 -9.55
C ARG A 243 -0.18 18.28 -9.25
N GLU A 244 0.27 18.33 -8.01
CA GLU A 244 1.39 19.17 -7.56
C GLU A 244 2.75 18.46 -7.60
N GLY A 245 2.80 17.26 -8.18
CA GLY A 245 4.00 16.45 -8.30
C GLY A 245 5.11 17.13 -9.10
N PHE A 246 6.34 16.65 -8.95
CA PHE A 246 7.52 17.31 -9.49
C PHE A 246 8.56 16.32 -9.99
N GLN A 247 9.49 16.80 -10.82
CA GLN A 247 10.60 16.00 -11.32
C GLN A 247 11.77 16.09 -10.33
N ALA A 248 11.99 15.03 -9.54
CA ALA A 248 13.11 14.94 -8.62
C ALA A 248 14.42 14.52 -9.32
N GLY A 249 14.31 13.86 -10.47
CA GLY A 249 15.43 13.35 -11.26
C GLY A 249 15.05 13.29 -12.74
N ARG A 250 15.68 12.39 -13.50
CA ARG A 250 15.51 12.29 -14.96
C ARG A 250 14.41 11.31 -15.40
N GLY A 251 13.94 10.46 -14.50
CA GLY A 251 12.97 9.41 -14.81
C GLY A 251 11.54 9.73 -14.38
N VAL A 252 10.89 8.80 -13.67
CA VAL A 252 9.51 8.99 -13.19
C VAL A 252 9.48 10.09 -12.12
N GLY A 253 8.51 11.01 -12.24
CA GLY A 253 8.37 12.12 -11.29
C GLY A 253 7.80 11.67 -9.94
N ALA A 254 8.04 12.46 -8.90
CA ALA A 254 7.59 12.21 -7.54
C ALA A 254 6.30 12.96 -7.21
N LEU A 255 5.46 12.37 -6.36
CA LEU A 255 4.31 13.06 -5.77
C LEU A 255 4.79 14.16 -4.80
N ARG A 256 4.00 15.22 -4.66
CA ARG A 256 4.19 16.19 -3.58
C ARG A 256 3.35 15.78 -2.37
N HIS A 257 3.98 15.27 -1.32
CA HIS A 257 3.28 14.81 -0.11
C HIS A 257 2.75 15.96 0.79
N PHE A 258 3.35 17.16 0.69
CA PHE A 258 2.96 18.33 1.48
C PHE A 258 2.02 19.24 0.68
N VAL A 259 0.81 18.76 0.41
CA VAL A 259 -0.27 19.56 -0.20
C VAL A 259 -1.01 20.35 0.88
N THR A 260 -1.48 21.56 0.56
CA THR A 260 -2.15 22.45 1.51
C THR A 260 -3.67 22.24 1.60
N GLY A 261 -4.25 21.45 0.69
CA GLY A 261 -5.67 21.07 0.73
C GLY A 261 -5.98 19.93 -0.24
N TRP A 262 -6.98 19.12 0.11
CA TRP A 262 -7.51 18.03 -0.72
C TRP A 262 -8.97 17.75 -0.37
#